data_AF-A0A6J7FID7-F1
#
_entry.id   AF-A0A6J7FID7-F1
#
_cell.length_a   1.000
_cell.length_b   1.000
_cell.length_c   1.000
_cell.angle_alpha   90.00
_cell.angle_beta   90.00
_cell.angle_gamma   90.00
#
_symmetry.space_group_name_H-M   'P 1'
#
loop_
_entity.id
_entity.type
_entity.pdbx_description
1 polymer ?
#
loop_
_entity_poly.entity_id
_entity_poly.type
_entity_poly.pdbx_seq_one_letter_code
_entity_poly.pdbx_strand_id
1 'polypeptide(L)'
;MVPRMPLAHETWFVFDDVGADWGFVFQTATIGLLLAALLVTLAVRVVAARWWSGVDVPAVAQLAEWTPFILRMHLGVSLVGMLSLGAFLAPPMELHWDVPSLLLGAAVLFIAILLFAGWRTRTVAWVLILLGPVAVLQFGLLEIVQRIDLLGCAAFLVCTGAGRWSVDHERGDARVLEPLTIAQAAWVLRVAVGVCLIVVAFNEKLAQPDLALKFLAEYSHFNVFRELGLGVSDLQFIRIAGATEVFFGLMLISGAMPQVGVVAIGIPFNLTLFFFGDVELLGHLPIYGTMVVILILGCSDRTRRLLSLAWPSRRAVERAEAGARARTPRRPVYADAPEGGTA
;
A
#
# COMPACT_ATOMS: atom_id res chain seq x y z
N MET A 1 -25.06 17.02 -20.89
CA MET A 1 -24.68 15.66 -20.47
C MET A 1 -23.17 15.58 -20.51
N VAL A 2 -22.52 15.53 -19.36
CA VAL A 2 -21.06 15.32 -19.29
C VAL A 2 -20.81 13.83 -19.52
N PRO A 3 -19.92 13.44 -20.46
CA PRO A 3 -19.56 12.03 -20.63
C PRO A 3 -18.90 11.54 -19.33
N ARG A 4 -19.46 10.47 -18.75
CA ARG A 4 -18.86 9.78 -17.61
C ARG A 4 -17.57 9.11 -18.09
N MET A 5 -16.46 9.38 -17.40
CA MET A 5 -15.11 8.95 -17.82
C MET A 5 -14.60 7.74 -17.01
N PRO A 6 -13.76 6.89 -17.64
CA PRO A 6 -12.78 5.88 -17.18
C PRO A 6 -12.57 5.55 -15.71
N LEU A 7 -12.55 4.28 -15.26
CA LEU A 7 -12.55 3.93 -13.84
C LEU A 7 -11.86 2.53 -13.44
N ALA A 8 -11.00 2.34 -12.38
CA ALA A 8 -10.51 1.00 -11.84
C ALA A 8 -10.83 0.64 -10.35
N HIS A 9 -10.95 -0.69 -10.10
CA HIS A 9 -11.87 -1.40 -9.18
C HIS A 9 -13.27 -1.64 -9.75
N GLU A 10 -13.58 -2.84 -10.18
CA GLU A 10 -14.81 -3.09 -10.96
C GLU A 10 -16.08 -2.68 -10.21
N THR A 11 -16.07 -2.88 -8.88
CA THR A 11 -17.17 -2.51 -7.97
C THR A 11 -17.35 -1.00 -7.82
N TRP A 12 -16.33 -0.21 -8.11
CA TRP A 12 -16.44 1.25 -8.01
C TRP A 12 -17.30 1.82 -9.14
N PHE A 13 -17.63 1.04 -10.18
CA PHE A 13 -18.19 1.55 -11.44
C PHE A 13 -19.32 0.75 -12.03
N VAL A 14 -19.27 -0.58 -11.86
CA VAL A 14 -20.38 -1.44 -12.23
C VAL A 14 -21.15 -1.71 -10.95
N PHE A 15 -22.28 -1.03 -10.78
CA PHE A 15 -23.13 -1.12 -9.59
C PHE A 15 -24.15 -2.28 -9.65
N ASP A 16 -23.84 -3.32 -10.45
CA ASP A 16 -24.70 -4.49 -10.58
C ASP A 16 -24.30 -5.55 -9.55
N ASP A 17 -25.24 -5.94 -8.69
CA ASP A 17 -25.10 -7.16 -7.88
C ASP A 17 -25.26 -8.39 -8.77
N VAL A 18 -24.14 -8.86 -9.34
CA VAL A 18 -24.10 -10.06 -10.18
C VAL A 18 -23.94 -11.35 -9.37
N GLY A 19 -23.77 -11.25 -8.05
CA GLY A 19 -23.47 -12.38 -7.18
C GLY A 19 -22.07 -12.97 -7.38
N ALA A 20 -21.57 -13.68 -6.36
CA ALA A 20 -20.25 -14.30 -6.41
C ALA A 20 -20.30 -15.70 -7.07
N ASP A 21 -19.53 -15.90 -8.15
CA ASP A 21 -19.21 -17.20 -8.74
C ASP A 21 -17.83 -17.69 -8.29
N TRP A 22 -17.81 -18.37 -7.14
CA TRP A 22 -16.60 -19.05 -6.65
C TRP A 22 -16.17 -20.22 -7.55
N GLY A 23 -17.03 -20.73 -8.43
CA GLY A 23 -16.69 -21.78 -9.37
C GLY A 23 -15.53 -21.38 -10.28
N PHE A 24 -15.45 -20.11 -10.67
CA PHE A 24 -14.35 -19.58 -11.48
C PHE A 24 -12.99 -19.67 -10.80
N VAL A 25 -12.93 -19.47 -9.48
CA VAL A 25 -11.71 -19.62 -8.66
C VAL A 25 -11.19 -21.05 -8.73
N PHE A 26 -12.08 -22.03 -8.68
CA PHE A 26 -11.73 -23.45 -8.61
C PHE A 26 -11.46 -24.10 -9.98
N GLN A 27 -11.57 -23.35 -11.07
CA GLN A 27 -11.19 -23.85 -12.39
C GLN A 27 -9.69 -24.12 -12.46
N THR A 28 -9.29 -25.20 -13.13
CA THR A 28 -7.89 -25.63 -13.25
C THR A 28 -6.96 -24.52 -13.74
N ALA A 29 -7.41 -23.70 -14.69
CA ALA A 29 -6.62 -22.58 -15.20
C ALA A 29 -6.38 -21.51 -14.14
N THR A 30 -7.41 -21.16 -13.36
CA THR A 30 -7.33 -20.15 -12.29
C THR A 30 -6.43 -20.66 -11.15
N ILE A 31 -6.63 -21.89 -10.69
CA ILE A 31 -5.77 -22.53 -9.69
C ILE A 31 -4.33 -22.58 -10.17
N GLY A 32 -4.09 -22.94 -11.44
CA GLY A 32 -2.75 -22.99 -12.03
C GLY A 32 -2.04 -21.63 -11.96
N LEU A 33 -2.74 -20.54 -12.26
CA LEU A 33 -2.19 -19.18 -12.17
C LEU A 33 -1.94 -18.73 -10.72
N LEU A 34 -2.85 -19.06 -9.78
CA LEU A 34 -2.65 -18.76 -8.36
C LEU A 34 -1.49 -19.53 -7.75
N LEU A 35 -1.34 -20.81 -8.10
CA LEU A 35 -0.19 -21.62 -7.72
C LEU A 35 1.10 -21.06 -8.33
N ALA A 36 1.07 -20.64 -9.60
CA ALA A 36 2.22 -19.99 -10.22
C ALA A 36 2.60 -18.70 -9.49
N ALA A 37 1.64 -17.83 -9.14
CA ALA A 37 1.87 -16.63 -8.36
C ALA A 37 2.58 -16.95 -7.03
N LEU A 38 2.09 -17.93 -6.27
CA LEU A 38 2.72 -18.36 -5.02
C LEU A 38 4.15 -18.90 -5.23
N LEU A 39 4.33 -19.81 -6.19
CA LEU A 39 5.62 -20.43 -6.46
C LEU A 39 6.66 -19.39 -6.92
N VAL A 40 6.26 -18.44 -7.76
CA VAL A 40 7.14 -17.33 -8.18
C VAL A 40 7.47 -16.44 -6.99
N THR A 41 6.52 -16.07 -6.13
CA THR A 41 6.85 -15.30 -4.91
C THR A 41 7.86 -16.03 -4.02
N LEU A 42 7.70 -17.34 -3.82
CA LEU A 42 8.64 -18.15 -3.04
C LEU A 42 10.02 -18.20 -3.71
N ALA A 43 10.07 -18.39 -5.03
CA ALA A 43 11.31 -18.37 -5.79
C ALA A 43 12.02 -17.01 -5.67
N VAL A 44 11.30 -15.91 -5.85
CA VAL A 44 11.84 -14.54 -5.69
C VAL A 44 12.33 -14.33 -4.27
N ARG A 45 11.61 -14.81 -3.25
CA ARG A 45 12.04 -14.72 -1.84
C ARG A 45 13.35 -15.47 -1.59
N VAL A 46 13.50 -16.67 -2.13
CA VAL A 46 14.73 -17.47 -2.02
C VAL A 46 15.89 -16.79 -2.74
N VAL A 47 15.66 -16.33 -3.97
CA VAL A 47 16.64 -15.56 -4.76
C VAL A 47 17.06 -14.30 -3.99
N ALA A 48 16.09 -13.58 -3.44
CA ALA A 48 16.35 -12.36 -2.70
C ALA A 48 17.20 -12.60 -1.45
N ALA A 49 16.91 -13.67 -0.70
CA ALA A 49 17.65 -14.01 0.51
C ALA A 49 19.09 -14.46 0.23
N ARG A 50 19.36 -15.07 -0.93
CA ARG A 50 20.68 -15.64 -1.27
C ARG A 50 21.57 -14.72 -2.10
N TRP A 51 20.99 -14.04 -3.08
CA TRP A 51 21.77 -13.40 -4.16
C TRP A 51 21.47 -11.92 -4.34
N TRP A 52 20.42 -11.38 -3.71
CA TRP A 52 20.07 -9.98 -3.85
C TRP A 52 20.55 -9.15 -2.66
N SER A 53 21.48 -8.23 -2.90
CA SER A 53 21.85 -7.24 -1.91
C SER A 53 20.94 -6.02 -1.90
N GLY A 54 20.13 -5.79 -2.94
CA GLY A 54 19.40 -4.54 -3.15
C GLY A 54 20.26 -3.42 -3.72
N VAL A 55 19.61 -2.27 -3.98
CA VAL A 55 20.25 -1.07 -4.53
C VAL A 55 20.23 0.03 -3.47
N ASP A 56 21.39 0.50 -3.04
CA ASP A 56 21.46 1.62 -2.11
C ASP A 56 21.39 2.93 -2.89
N VAL A 57 20.48 3.82 -2.47
CA VAL A 57 20.29 5.13 -3.08
C VAL A 57 20.32 6.18 -1.96
N PRO A 58 21.51 6.66 -1.54
CA PRO A 58 21.66 7.51 -0.37
C PRO A 58 20.80 8.78 -0.40
N ALA A 59 20.69 9.40 -1.59
CA ALA A 59 19.89 10.61 -1.80
C ALA A 59 18.38 10.41 -1.56
N VAL A 60 17.88 9.18 -1.70
CA VAL A 60 16.49 8.82 -1.38
C VAL A 60 16.40 8.31 0.05
N ALA A 61 17.40 7.57 0.54
CA ALA A 61 17.44 7.04 1.90
C ALA A 61 17.39 8.14 2.98
N GLN A 62 17.94 9.33 2.71
CA GLN A 62 17.83 10.48 3.61
C GLN A 62 16.38 10.96 3.84
N LEU A 63 15.44 10.55 2.97
CA LEU A 63 14.02 10.86 3.13
C LEU A 63 13.30 9.94 4.13
N ALA A 64 14.00 8.99 4.77
CA ALA A 64 13.38 8.03 5.69
C ALA A 64 12.60 8.69 6.85
N GLU A 65 13.10 9.82 7.37
CA GLU A 65 12.44 10.60 8.42
C GLU A 65 11.14 11.31 7.95
N TRP A 66 10.95 11.46 6.64
CA TRP A 66 9.77 12.06 6.01
C TRP A 66 8.67 11.04 5.74
N THR A 67 8.94 9.74 5.92
CA THR A 67 7.96 8.68 5.63
C THR A 67 6.62 8.85 6.36
N PRO A 68 6.54 9.27 7.65
CA PRO A 68 5.25 9.48 8.27
C PRO A 68 4.51 10.70 7.70
N PHE A 69 5.23 11.77 7.33
CA PHE A 69 4.64 12.93 6.65
C PHE A 69 4.04 12.54 5.30
N ILE A 70 4.81 11.84 4.46
CA ILE A 70 4.37 11.36 3.15
C ILE A 70 3.09 10.54 3.29
N LEU A 71 3.07 9.59 4.22
CA LEU A 71 1.92 8.72 4.42
C LEU A 71 0.69 9.48 4.94
N ARG A 72 0.87 10.42 5.89
CA ARG A 72 -0.21 11.30 6.36
C ARG A 72 -0.81 12.12 5.24
N MET A 73 0.00 12.70 4.35
CA MET A 73 -0.51 13.50 3.24
C MET A 73 -1.32 12.64 2.27
N HIS A 74 -0.80 11.49 1.86
CA HIS A 74 -1.52 10.58 0.95
C HIS A 74 -2.84 10.10 1.57
N LEU A 75 -2.81 9.71 2.84
CA LEU A 75 -3.99 9.29 3.58
C LEU A 75 -5.00 10.44 3.72
N GLY A 76 -4.57 11.62 4.14
CA GLY A 76 -5.45 12.79 4.31
C GLY A 76 -6.08 13.25 3.00
N VAL A 77 -5.30 13.31 1.90
CA VAL A 77 -5.82 13.69 0.58
C VAL A 77 -6.81 12.65 0.07
N SER A 78 -6.52 11.36 0.24
CA SER A 78 -7.46 10.28 -0.11
C SER A 78 -8.79 10.43 0.63
N LEU A 79 -8.76 10.63 1.95
CA LEU A 79 -9.96 10.81 2.77
C LEU A 79 -10.79 12.02 2.33
N VAL A 80 -10.17 13.19 2.14
CA VAL A 80 -10.90 14.38 1.66
C VAL A 80 -11.41 14.20 0.24
N GLY A 81 -10.61 13.58 -0.62
CA GLY A 81 -10.98 13.26 -2.00
C GLY A 81 -12.23 12.40 -2.05
N MET A 82 -12.27 11.30 -1.30
CA MET A 82 -13.44 10.43 -1.23
C MET A 82 -14.68 11.15 -0.70
N LEU A 83 -14.54 11.96 0.36
CA LEU A 83 -15.65 12.77 0.87
C LEU A 83 -16.17 13.78 -0.16
N SER A 84 -15.29 14.38 -0.97
CA SER A 84 -15.69 15.31 -2.02
C SER A 84 -16.49 14.65 -3.14
N LEU A 85 -16.32 13.34 -3.33
CA LEU A 85 -17.10 12.50 -4.23
C LEU A 85 -18.40 11.98 -3.59
N GLY A 86 -18.69 12.37 -2.34
CA GLY A 86 -19.87 11.89 -1.61
C GLY A 86 -19.71 10.47 -1.06
N ALA A 87 -18.49 9.98 -0.89
CA ALA A 87 -18.21 8.63 -0.41
C ALA A 87 -17.37 8.63 0.88
N PHE A 88 -17.49 7.56 1.67
CA PHE A 88 -16.84 7.44 2.97
C PHE A 88 -15.34 7.14 2.86
N LEU A 89 -14.96 5.92 2.42
CA LEU A 89 -13.55 5.51 2.22
C LEU A 89 -13.27 4.99 0.81
N ALA A 90 -14.31 4.59 0.07
CA ALA A 90 -14.25 4.07 -1.28
C ALA A 90 -15.59 4.37 -1.98
N PRO A 91 -15.63 4.45 -3.33
CA PRO A 91 -16.85 4.81 -4.07
C PRO A 91 -18.11 4.00 -3.71
N PRO A 92 -18.05 2.67 -3.48
CA PRO A 92 -19.23 1.89 -3.09
C PRO A 92 -19.81 2.28 -1.71
N MET A 93 -19.04 2.98 -0.88
CA MET A 93 -19.49 3.44 0.44
C MET A 93 -20.11 4.83 0.34
N GLU A 94 -21.20 4.95 -0.41
CA GLU A 94 -21.90 6.22 -0.63
C GLU A 94 -22.43 6.81 0.70
N LEU A 95 -22.20 8.11 0.89
CA LEU A 95 -22.77 8.86 2.01
C LEU A 95 -24.09 9.45 1.57
N HIS A 96 -25.18 9.09 2.26
CA HIS A 96 -26.50 9.65 1.99
C HIS A 96 -26.79 10.85 2.91
N TRP A 97 -27.88 11.56 2.63
CA TRP A 97 -28.34 12.69 3.43
C TRP A 97 -29.09 12.24 4.70
N ASP A 98 -28.44 11.39 5.49
CA ASP A 98 -28.93 10.89 6.78
C ASP A 98 -27.92 11.22 7.91
N VAL A 99 -28.41 11.19 9.16
CA VAL A 99 -27.60 11.57 10.32
C VAL A 99 -26.35 10.68 10.49
N PRO A 100 -26.44 9.33 10.45
CA PRO A 100 -25.26 8.46 10.47
C PRO A 100 -24.19 8.83 9.42
N SER A 101 -24.58 8.95 8.16
CA SER A 101 -23.68 9.32 7.05
C SER A 101 -23.01 10.67 7.27
N LEU A 102 -23.77 11.68 7.72
CA LEU A 102 -23.23 13.01 8.02
C LEU A 102 -22.23 12.97 9.17
N LEU A 103 -22.48 12.19 10.22
CA LEU A 103 -21.57 12.03 11.35
C LEU A 103 -20.27 11.32 10.93
N LEU A 104 -20.37 10.26 10.12
CA LEU A 104 -19.19 9.57 9.58
C LEU A 104 -18.37 10.49 8.67
N GLY A 105 -19.02 11.23 7.76
CA GLY A 105 -18.36 12.18 6.89
C GLY A 105 -17.65 13.30 7.66
N ALA A 106 -18.33 13.88 8.67
CA ALA A 106 -17.73 14.89 9.54
C ALA A 106 -16.54 14.34 10.35
N ALA A 107 -16.62 13.10 10.85
CA ALA A 107 -15.54 12.44 11.56
C ALA A 107 -14.31 12.23 10.66
N VAL A 108 -14.50 11.75 9.43
CA VAL A 108 -13.41 11.56 8.45
C VAL A 108 -12.78 12.89 8.05
N LEU A 109 -13.59 13.92 7.82
CA LEU A 109 -13.09 15.26 7.50
C LEU A 109 -12.21 15.80 8.64
N PHE A 110 -12.69 15.67 9.88
CA PHE A 110 -11.94 16.08 11.06
C PHE A 110 -10.63 15.30 11.20
N ILE A 111 -10.66 13.98 11.01
CA ILE A 111 -9.46 13.12 10.99
C ILE A 111 -8.47 13.61 9.93
N ALA A 112 -8.93 13.86 8.70
CA ALA A 112 -8.07 14.31 7.61
C ALA A 112 -7.40 15.67 7.91
N ILE A 113 -8.15 16.64 8.45
CA ILE A 113 -7.60 17.94 8.89
C ILE A 113 -6.51 17.74 9.94
N LEU A 114 -6.74 16.88 10.93
CA LEU A 114 -5.74 16.60 11.97
C LEU A 114 -4.52 15.85 11.42
N LEU A 115 -4.70 14.95 10.44
CA LEU A 115 -3.60 14.29 9.74
C LEU A 115 -2.77 15.28 8.94
N PHE A 116 -3.39 16.27 8.27
CA PHE A 116 -2.68 17.33 7.57
C PHE A 116 -1.85 18.17 8.52
N ALA A 117 -2.44 18.64 9.62
CA ALA A 117 -1.73 19.36 10.66
C ALA A 117 -0.66 18.50 11.35
N GLY A 118 -0.82 17.17 11.33
CA GLY A 118 0.00 16.24 12.10
C GLY A 118 -0.14 16.48 13.61
N TRP A 119 -1.37 16.77 14.06
CA TRP A 119 -1.67 17.03 15.47
C TRP A 119 -2.30 15.80 16.13
N ARG A 120 -1.70 15.32 17.23
CA ARG A 120 -2.06 14.08 17.93
C ARG A 120 -2.15 12.89 16.98
N THR A 121 -1.20 12.76 16.06
CA THR A 121 -1.27 11.82 14.93
C THR A 121 -1.54 10.38 15.37
N ARG A 122 -0.90 9.93 16.47
CA ARG A 122 -1.10 8.56 16.98
C ARG A 122 -2.54 8.33 17.45
N THR A 123 -3.12 9.32 18.14
CA THR A 123 -4.52 9.26 18.59
C THR A 123 -5.46 9.29 17.40
N VAL A 124 -5.23 10.18 16.44
CA VAL A 124 -6.03 10.29 15.21
C VAL A 124 -6.00 8.98 14.42
N ALA A 125 -4.83 8.36 14.30
CA ALA A 125 -4.68 7.08 13.62
C ALA A 125 -5.42 5.94 14.36
N TRP A 126 -5.41 5.92 15.69
CA TRP A 126 -6.24 4.98 16.46
C TRP A 126 -7.74 5.20 16.22
N VAL A 127 -8.19 6.45 16.20
CA VAL A 127 -9.59 6.78 15.91
C VAL A 127 -9.98 6.29 14.52
N LEU A 128 -9.12 6.49 13.51
CA LEU A 128 -9.36 5.97 12.16
C LEU A 128 -9.46 4.44 12.13
N ILE A 129 -8.61 3.73 12.87
CA ILE A 129 -8.70 2.26 13.00
C ILE A 129 -10.04 1.85 13.62
N LEU A 130 -10.48 2.54 14.69
CA LEU A 130 -11.73 2.26 15.38
C LEU A 130 -12.97 2.64 14.56
N LEU A 131 -12.83 3.57 13.61
CA LEU A 131 -13.91 3.98 12.72
C LEU A 131 -14.27 2.85 11.74
N GLY A 132 -13.32 1.99 11.36
CA GLY A 132 -13.56 0.84 10.49
C GLY A 132 -14.66 -0.10 11.03
N PRO A 133 -14.53 -0.68 12.24
CA PRO A 133 -15.57 -1.51 12.85
C PRO A 133 -16.94 -0.83 13.00
N VAL A 134 -16.97 0.48 13.25
CA VAL A 134 -18.24 1.24 13.30
C VAL A 134 -18.87 1.30 11.91
N ALA A 135 -18.06 1.57 10.88
CA ALA A 135 -18.51 1.66 9.50
C ALA A 135 -18.98 0.31 8.91
N VAL A 136 -18.54 -0.83 9.47
CA VAL A 136 -19.08 -2.17 9.12
C VAL A 136 -20.59 -2.23 9.33
N LEU A 137 -21.13 -1.52 10.33
CA LEU A 137 -22.58 -1.51 10.61
C LEU A 137 -23.39 -0.84 9.49
N GLN A 138 -22.76 0.05 8.71
CA GLN A 138 -23.41 0.81 7.65
C GLN A 138 -23.10 0.27 6.25
N PHE A 139 -21.85 -0.06 5.97
CA PHE A 139 -21.40 -0.47 4.63
C PHE A 139 -21.14 -1.97 4.49
N GLY A 140 -21.21 -2.73 5.58
CA GLY A 140 -20.90 -4.17 5.59
C GLY A 140 -19.41 -4.47 5.74
N LEU A 141 -19.11 -5.73 6.10
CA LEU A 141 -17.75 -6.16 6.42
C LEU A 141 -16.84 -6.18 5.19
N LEU A 142 -17.36 -6.66 4.07
CA LEU A 142 -16.59 -6.86 2.85
C LEU A 142 -16.03 -5.55 2.32
N GLU A 143 -16.86 -4.50 2.25
CA GLU A 143 -16.45 -3.15 1.83
C GLU A 143 -15.31 -2.60 2.70
N ILE A 144 -15.42 -2.74 4.03
CA ILE A 144 -14.38 -2.26 4.95
C ILE A 144 -13.09 -3.09 4.84
N VAL A 145 -13.20 -4.41 4.64
CA VAL A 145 -12.02 -5.30 4.47
C VAL A 145 -11.28 -4.99 3.17
N GLN A 146 -11.99 -4.60 2.11
CA GLN A 146 -11.38 -4.11 0.86
C GLN A 146 -10.55 -2.83 1.07
N ARG A 147 -10.73 -2.12 2.19
CA ARG A 147 -9.95 -0.92 2.57
C ARG A 147 -8.99 -1.14 3.74
N ILE A 148 -8.52 -2.38 3.92
CA ILE A 148 -7.51 -2.70 4.94
C ILE A 148 -6.17 -1.97 4.70
N ASP A 149 -5.90 -1.48 3.50
CA ASP A 149 -4.77 -0.59 3.18
C ASP A 149 -4.78 0.68 4.04
N LEU A 150 -5.96 1.29 4.27
CA LEU A 150 -6.12 2.46 5.14
C LEU A 150 -5.79 2.11 6.60
N LEU A 151 -6.20 0.93 7.07
CA LEU A 151 -5.86 0.43 8.40
C LEU A 151 -4.36 0.19 8.55
N GLY A 152 -3.71 -0.32 7.49
CA GLY A 152 -2.25 -0.43 7.42
C GLY A 152 -1.55 0.91 7.56
N CYS A 153 -2.02 1.91 6.81
CA CYS A 153 -1.50 3.28 6.90
C CYS A 153 -1.67 3.87 8.30
N ALA A 154 -2.86 3.73 8.88
CA ALA A 154 -3.12 4.20 10.23
C ALA A 154 -2.25 3.48 11.27
N ALA A 155 -2.11 2.15 11.20
CA ALA A 155 -1.29 1.39 12.13
C ALA A 155 0.20 1.76 12.01
N PHE A 156 0.69 2.05 10.80
CA PHE A 156 2.03 2.62 10.60
C PHE A 156 2.17 3.94 11.39
N LEU A 157 1.20 4.86 11.25
CA LEU A 157 1.20 6.15 11.94
C LEU A 157 1.04 6.05 13.47
N VAL A 158 0.32 5.04 13.96
CA VAL A 158 0.29 4.69 15.40
C VAL A 158 1.70 4.38 15.91
N CYS A 159 2.49 3.62 15.15
CA CYS A 159 3.84 3.24 15.51
C CYS A 159 4.83 4.41 15.37
N THR A 160 4.79 5.13 14.24
CA THR A 160 5.80 6.13 13.88
C THR A 160 5.49 7.54 14.38
N GLY A 161 4.21 7.86 14.63
CA GLY A 161 3.77 9.23 14.90
C GLY A 161 3.76 10.11 13.66
N ALA A 162 3.80 11.43 13.86
CA ALA A 162 3.57 12.43 12.81
C ALA A 162 4.76 12.66 11.85
N GLY A 163 6.00 12.41 12.31
CA GLY A 163 7.20 12.76 11.56
C GLY A 163 7.40 14.28 11.41
N ARG A 164 8.33 14.69 10.55
CA ARG A 164 8.63 16.11 10.28
C ARG A 164 7.41 16.85 9.70
N TRP A 165 7.42 18.18 9.78
CA TRP A 165 6.31 19.05 9.35
C TRP A 165 4.97 18.62 9.96
N SER A 166 4.90 18.76 11.27
CA SER A 166 3.71 18.46 12.05
C SER A 166 3.68 19.26 13.33
N VAL A 167 2.47 19.54 13.84
CA VAL A 167 2.30 20.17 15.16
C VAL A 167 2.95 19.33 16.26
N ASP A 168 2.88 18.00 16.17
CA ASP A 168 3.54 17.10 17.12
C ASP A 168 5.07 17.26 17.08
N HIS A 169 5.68 17.47 15.91
CA HIS A 169 7.11 17.70 15.78
C HIS A 169 7.54 19.03 16.41
N GLU A 170 6.81 20.12 16.12
CA GLU A 170 7.10 21.45 16.66
C GLU A 170 6.94 21.50 18.20
N ARG A 171 6.10 20.64 18.76
CA ARG A 171 5.92 20.48 20.21
C ARG A 171 7.00 19.61 20.88
N GLY A 172 7.90 19.02 20.11
CA GLY A 172 8.92 18.10 20.62
C GLY A 172 8.40 16.69 20.90
N ASP A 173 7.20 16.33 20.44
CA ASP A 173 6.64 14.97 20.57
C ASP A 173 7.26 13.97 19.57
N ALA A 174 8.15 14.45 18.69
CA ALA A 174 8.88 13.62 17.74
C ALA A 174 9.87 12.70 18.46
N ARG A 175 9.71 11.39 18.26
CA ARG A 175 10.58 10.37 18.85
C ARG A 175 11.54 9.82 17.81
N VAL A 176 12.78 9.59 18.23
CA VAL A 176 13.71 8.77 17.45
C VAL A 176 13.10 7.36 17.36
N LEU A 177 12.91 6.87 16.13
CA LEU A 177 12.31 5.57 15.91
C LEU A 177 13.33 4.47 16.13
N GLU A 178 13.04 3.58 17.08
CA GLU A 178 13.83 2.38 17.27
C GLU A 178 13.72 1.44 16.05
N PRO A 179 14.78 0.66 15.76
CA PRO A 179 14.78 -0.30 14.65
C PRO A 179 13.62 -1.29 14.70
N LEU A 180 13.24 -1.72 15.90
CA LEU A 180 12.09 -2.61 16.10
C LEU A 180 10.78 -1.94 15.66
N THR A 181 10.57 -0.68 16.05
CA THR A 181 9.40 0.11 15.67
C THR A 181 9.32 0.31 14.15
N ILE A 182 10.45 0.61 13.50
CA ILE A 182 10.52 0.73 12.03
C ILE A 182 10.15 -0.60 11.37
N ALA A 183 10.72 -1.72 11.86
CA ALA A 183 10.45 -3.05 11.32
C ALA A 183 8.98 -3.45 11.49
N GLN A 184 8.39 -3.19 12.65
CA GLN A 184 6.99 -3.48 12.96
C GLN A 184 6.03 -2.61 12.13
N ALA A 185 6.27 -1.30 12.07
CA ALA A 185 5.45 -0.37 11.29
C ALA A 185 5.47 -0.75 9.81
N ALA A 186 6.66 -0.99 9.23
CA ALA A 186 6.79 -1.40 7.84
C ALA A 186 6.19 -2.78 7.57
N TRP A 187 6.26 -3.71 8.53
CA TRP A 187 5.64 -5.03 8.41
C TRP A 187 4.11 -4.93 8.36
N VAL A 188 3.49 -4.21 9.30
CA VAL A 188 2.03 -4.03 9.31
C VAL A 188 1.55 -3.36 8.02
N LEU A 189 2.24 -2.30 7.59
CA LEU A 189 1.90 -1.58 6.35
C LEU A 189 1.93 -2.50 5.12
N ARG A 190 3.02 -3.27 4.96
CA ARG A 190 3.18 -4.22 3.86
C ARG A 190 2.14 -5.32 3.88
N VAL A 191 1.88 -5.89 5.06
CA VAL A 191 0.90 -6.98 5.20
C VAL A 191 -0.49 -6.48 4.89
N ALA A 192 -0.89 -5.33 5.44
CA ALA A 192 -2.19 -4.74 5.21
C ALA A 192 -2.42 -4.44 3.71
N VAL A 193 -1.51 -3.73 3.04
CA VAL A 193 -1.65 -3.45 1.60
C VAL A 193 -1.58 -4.74 0.77
N GLY A 194 -0.72 -5.69 1.13
CA GLY A 194 -0.66 -6.95 0.41
C GLY A 194 -1.93 -7.80 0.55
N VAL A 195 -2.54 -7.81 1.74
CA VAL A 195 -3.85 -8.43 1.96
C VAL A 195 -4.94 -7.69 1.20
N CYS A 196 -4.91 -6.36 1.17
CA CYS A 196 -5.84 -5.54 0.38
C CYS A 196 -5.86 -5.97 -1.09
N LEU A 197 -4.68 -6.09 -1.72
CA LEU A 197 -4.57 -6.54 -3.12
C LEU A 197 -5.14 -7.95 -3.32
N ILE A 198 -4.88 -8.87 -2.40
CA ILE A 198 -5.41 -10.24 -2.48
C ILE A 198 -6.95 -10.21 -2.34
N VAL A 199 -7.49 -9.48 -1.36
CA VAL A 199 -8.93 -9.38 -1.15
C VAL A 199 -9.61 -8.84 -2.40
N VAL A 200 -9.10 -7.76 -2.99
CA VAL A 200 -9.66 -7.13 -4.19
C VAL A 200 -9.58 -8.07 -5.39
N ALA A 201 -8.46 -8.76 -5.58
CA ALA A 201 -8.29 -9.75 -6.64
C ALA A 201 -9.37 -10.84 -6.55
N PHE A 202 -9.62 -11.35 -5.35
CA PHE A 202 -10.66 -12.35 -5.14
C PHE A 202 -12.04 -11.73 -5.29
N ASN A 203 -12.32 -10.59 -4.68
CA ASN A 203 -13.67 -10.05 -4.63
C ASN A 203 -14.17 -9.58 -6.00
N GLU A 204 -13.33 -8.88 -6.74
CA GLU A 204 -13.74 -8.23 -7.98
C GLU A 204 -13.47 -9.12 -9.19
N LYS A 205 -12.28 -9.72 -9.28
CA LYS A 205 -11.86 -10.41 -10.50
C LYS A 205 -12.21 -11.89 -10.50
N LEU A 206 -11.90 -12.59 -9.40
CA LEU A 206 -11.96 -14.06 -9.38
C LEU A 206 -13.28 -14.62 -8.84
N ALA A 207 -13.93 -13.93 -7.91
CA ALA A 207 -15.24 -14.32 -7.40
C ALA A 207 -16.38 -13.64 -8.17
N GLN A 208 -16.12 -12.57 -8.92
CA GLN A 208 -17.14 -11.87 -9.72
C GLN A 208 -16.71 -11.68 -11.18
N PRO A 209 -16.36 -12.75 -11.92
CA PRO A 209 -15.88 -12.64 -13.29
C PRO A 209 -16.88 -11.97 -14.24
N ASP A 210 -18.18 -12.04 -13.96
CA ASP A 210 -19.20 -11.35 -14.76
C ASP A 210 -19.15 -9.83 -14.60
N LEU A 211 -18.81 -9.35 -13.39
CA LEU A 211 -18.57 -7.93 -13.12
C LEU A 211 -17.37 -7.45 -13.95
N ALA A 212 -16.30 -8.24 -13.95
CA ALA A 212 -15.09 -7.99 -14.70
C ALA A 212 -15.30 -8.02 -16.22
N LEU A 213 -16.16 -8.92 -16.71
CA LEU A 213 -16.52 -8.98 -18.12
C LEU A 213 -17.37 -7.78 -18.54
N LYS A 214 -18.33 -7.35 -17.71
CA LYS A 214 -19.11 -6.13 -17.95
C LYS A 214 -18.20 -4.91 -17.99
N PHE A 215 -17.27 -4.83 -17.05
CA PHE A 215 -16.24 -3.81 -17.03
C PHE A 215 -15.43 -3.76 -18.34
N LEU A 216 -14.94 -4.90 -18.81
CA LEU A 216 -14.20 -4.98 -20.08
C LEU A 216 -15.07 -4.75 -21.32
N ALA A 217 -16.38 -4.97 -21.23
CA ALA A 217 -17.31 -4.62 -22.31
C ALA A 217 -17.46 -3.09 -22.44
N GLU A 218 -17.45 -2.37 -21.31
CA GLU A 218 -17.45 -0.89 -21.31
C GLU A 218 -16.06 -0.33 -21.65
N TYR A 219 -14.99 -1.02 -21.26
CA TYR A 219 -13.59 -0.60 -21.43
C TYR A 219 -12.78 -1.61 -22.26
N SER A 220 -13.17 -1.80 -23.52
CA SER A 220 -12.59 -2.84 -24.39
C SER A 220 -11.07 -2.73 -24.62
N HIS A 221 -10.53 -1.50 -24.53
CA HIS A 221 -9.09 -1.24 -24.68
C HIS A 221 -8.27 -1.55 -23.42
N PHE A 222 -8.93 -1.87 -22.30
CA PHE A 222 -8.24 -2.15 -21.05
C PHE A 222 -7.54 -3.52 -21.06
N ASN A 223 -8.03 -4.46 -21.87
CA ASN A 223 -7.32 -5.71 -22.15
C ASN A 223 -6.11 -5.42 -23.07
N VAL A 224 -5.01 -4.94 -22.46
CA VAL A 224 -3.79 -4.55 -23.18
C VAL A 224 -3.17 -5.68 -23.98
N PHE A 225 -3.38 -6.95 -23.59
CA PHE A 225 -2.89 -8.09 -24.35
C PHE A 225 -3.62 -8.24 -25.68
N ARG A 226 -4.92 -7.94 -25.72
CA ARG A 226 -5.69 -7.88 -26.97
C ARG A 226 -5.20 -6.74 -27.86
N GLU A 227 -4.97 -5.56 -27.28
CA GLU A 227 -4.45 -4.40 -28.01
C GLU A 227 -3.06 -4.65 -28.61
N LEU A 228 -2.23 -5.45 -27.94
CA LEU A 228 -0.92 -5.88 -28.43
C LEU A 228 -0.98 -7.07 -29.43
N GLY A 229 -2.18 -7.55 -29.80
CA GLY A 229 -2.35 -8.65 -30.74
C GLY A 229 -2.00 -10.03 -30.18
N LEU A 230 -1.95 -10.20 -28.86
CA LEU A 230 -1.54 -11.45 -28.20
C LEU A 230 -2.68 -12.48 -28.05
N GLY A 231 -3.86 -12.20 -28.59
CA GLY A 231 -4.98 -13.16 -28.68
C GLY A 231 -5.58 -13.56 -27.32
N VAL A 232 -5.35 -12.80 -26.27
CA VAL A 232 -5.87 -13.08 -24.92
C VAL A 232 -7.33 -12.62 -24.82
N SER A 233 -8.24 -13.56 -24.51
CA SER A 233 -9.66 -13.23 -24.30
C SER A 233 -9.86 -12.43 -23.02
N ASP A 234 -11.00 -11.76 -22.87
CA ASP A 234 -11.29 -10.96 -21.67
C ASP A 234 -11.33 -11.84 -20.41
N LEU A 235 -11.93 -13.03 -20.51
CA LEU A 235 -11.93 -13.98 -19.42
C LEU A 235 -10.52 -14.46 -19.03
N GLN A 236 -9.62 -14.63 -19.99
CA GLN A 236 -8.22 -14.95 -19.70
C GLN A 236 -7.49 -13.77 -19.06
N PHE A 237 -7.74 -12.55 -19.55
CA PHE A 237 -7.20 -11.32 -18.99
C PHE A 237 -7.61 -11.15 -17.52
N ILE A 238 -8.88 -11.39 -17.19
CA ILE A 238 -9.40 -11.32 -15.82
C ILE A 238 -8.64 -12.29 -14.89
N ARG A 239 -8.43 -13.54 -15.32
CA ARG A 239 -7.64 -14.52 -14.54
C ARG A 239 -6.19 -14.03 -14.33
N ILE A 240 -5.56 -13.52 -15.38
CA ILE A 240 -4.18 -13.02 -15.34
C ILE A 240 -4.10 -11.80 -14.40
N ALA A 241 -5.03 -10.85 -14.51
CA ALA A 241 -5.10 -9.67 -13.66
C ALA A 241 -5.29 -10.05 -12.18
N GLY A 242 -6.26 -10.92 -11.88
CA GLY A 242 -6.48 -11.40 -10.52
C GLY A 242 -5.27 -12.15 -9.95
N ALA A 243 -4.65 -13.05 -10.73
CA ALA A 243 -3.44 -13.75 -10.29
C ALA A 243 -2.24 -12.80 -10.10
N THR A 244 -2.16 -11.75 -10.91
CA THR A 244 -1.11 -10.72 -10.82
C THR A 244 -1.26 -9.88 -9.54
N GLU A 245 -2.48 -9.49 -9.18
CA GLU A 245 -2.74 -8.82 -7.90
C GLU A 245 -2.44 -9.70 -6.70
N VAL A 246 -2.79 -11.00 -6.75
CA VAL A 246 -2.41 -11.97 -5.72
C VAL A 246 -0.88 -12.08 -5.62
N PHE A 247 -0.18 -12.21 -6.75
CA PHE A 247 1.27 -12.24 -6.79
C PHE A 247 1.88 -11.00 -6.12
N PHE A 248 1.39 -9.81 -6.45
CA PHE A 248 1.88 -8.55 -5.86
C PHE A 248 1.57 -8.43 -4.38
N GLY A 249 0.38 -8.87 -3.95
CA GLY A 249 0.03 -8.94 -2.54
C GLY A 249 0.96 -9.86 -1.75
N LEU A 250 1.25 -11.05 -2.28
CA LEU A 250 2.20 -12.00 -1.69
C LEU A 250 3.62 -11.45 -1.67
N MET A 251 4.06 -10.75 -2.72
CA MET A 251 5.36 -10.07 -2.77
C MET A 251 5.50 -9.03 -1.66
N LEU A 252 4.50 -8.16 -1.45
CA LEU A 252 4.50 -7.18 -0.35
C LEU A 252 4.57 -7.85 1.02
N ILE A 253 3.70 -8.84 1.27
CA ILE A 253 3.66 -9.61 2.52
C ILE A 253 5.03 -10.24 2.81
N SER A 254 5.65 -10.87 1.80
CA SER A 254 6.93 -11.54 1.94
C SER A 254 8.09 -10.59 2.28
N GLY A 255 7.97 -9.30 1.91
CA GLY A 255 9.04 -8.32 1.99
C GLY A 255 10.24 -8.64 1.11
N ALA A 256 10.11 -9.54 0.13
CA ALA A 256 11.17 -9.84 -0.83
C ALA A 256 11.39 -8.66 -1.77
N MET A 257 12.67 -8.29 -1.98
CA MET A 257 13.08 -7.22 -2.91
C MET A 257 12.20 -5.96 -2.82
N PRO A 258 12.05 -5.32 -1.65
CA PRO A 258 11.00 -4.32 -1.40
C PRO A 258 10.96 -3.19 -2.43
N GLN A 259 12.11 -2.69 -2.87
CA GLN A 259 12.24 -1.63 -3.87
C GLN A 259 11.74 -2.07 -5.25
N VAL A 260 12.23 -3.23 -5.72
CA VAL A 260 11.84 -3.79 -7.02
C VAL A 260 10.36 -4.15 -7.00
N GLY A 261 9.89 -4.73 -5.90
CA GLY A 261 8.49 -5.07 -5.68
C GLY A 261 7.58 -3.87 -5.87
N VAL A 262 7.83 -2.76 -5.15
CA VAL A 262 6.95 -1.57 -5.27
C VAL A 262 7.09 -0.84 -6.61
N VAL A 263 8.25 -0.85 -7.25
CA VAL A 263 8.38 -0.32 -8.62
C VAL A 263 7.57 -1.17 -9.60
N ALA A 264 7.66 -2.50 -9.51
CA ALA A 264 6.90 -3.41 -10.36
C ALA A 264 5.38 -3.28 -10.14
N ILE A 265 4.93 -3.18 -8.88
CA ILE A 265 3.53 -2.93 -8.53
C ILE A 265 3.05 -1.58 -9.08
N GLY A 266 3.92 -0.57 -9.09
CA GLY A 266 3.58 0.73 -9.61
C GLY A 266 3.25 0.75 -11.09
N ILE A 267 3.73 -0.21 -11.89
CA ILE A 267 3.46 -0.25 -13.33
C ILE A 267 1.95 -0.44 -13.61
N PRO A 268 1.28 -1.51 -13.16
CA PRO A 268 -0.15 -1.68 -13.40
C PRO A 268 -0.99 -0.58 -12.72
N PHE A 269 -0.60 -0.10 -11.53
CA PHE A 269 -1.28 1.01 -10.86
C PHE A 269 -1.21 2.32 -11.67
N ASN A 270 -0.07 2.66 -12.24
CA ASN A 270 0.03 3.85 -13.10
C ASN A 270 -0.64 3.63 -14.46
N LEU A 271 -0.68 2.37 -14.94
CA LEU A 271 -1.43 2.03 -16.13
C LEU A 271 -2.93 2.22 -15.90
N THR A 272 -3.47 1.78 -14.75
CA THR A 272 -4.88 2.02 -14.39
C THR A 272 -5.14 3.53 -14.28
N LEU A 273 -4.26 4.32 -13.64
CA LEU A 273 -4.40 5.79 -13.64
C LEU A 273 -4.51 6.41 -15.03
N PHE A 274 -3.72 5.94 -15.99
CA PHE A 274 -3.77 6.45 -17.36
C PHE A 274 -5.17 6.26 -17.99
N PHE A 275 -5.83 5.16 -17.69
CA PHE A 275 -7.18 4.89 -18.16
C PHE A 275 -8.26 5.59 -17.33
N PHE A 276 -8.02 5.82 -16.04
CA PHE A 276 -9.10 5.99 -15.05
C PHE A 276 -9.02 7.25 -14.17
N GLY A 277 -7.98 8.08 -14.36
CA GLY A 277 -7.98 9.46 -13.89
C GLY A 277 -7.96 9.65 -12.37
N ASP A 278 -8.78 10.59 -11.89
CA ASP A 278 -8.72 11.17 -10.55
C ASP A 278 -9.37 10.30 -9.46
N VAL A 279 -10.49 9.65 -9.73
CA VAL A 279 -11.12 8.72 -8.77
C VAL A 279 -10.18 7.55 -8.45
N GLU A 280 -9.56 6.98 -9.49
CA GLU A 280 -8.53 5.95 -9.34
C GLU A 280 -7.36 6.45 -8.50
N LEU A 281 -6.89 7.68 -8.78
CA LEU A 281 -5.82 8.30 -8.01
C LEU A 281 -6.20 8.43 -6.53
N LEU A 282 -7.33 9.06 -6.25
CA LEU A 282 -7.78 9.35 -4.88
C LEU A 282 -8.00 8.06 -4.08
N GLY A 283 -8.59 7.04 -4.71
CA GLY A 283 -8.82 5.74 -4.10
C GLY A 283 -7.53 4.98 -3.79
N HIS A 284 -6.50 5.11 -4.63
CA HIS A 284 -5.23 4.41 -4.50
C HIS A 284 -4.10 5.24 -3.86
N LEU A 285 -4.33 6.53 -3.54
CA LEU A 285 -3.35 7.38 -2.86
C LEU A 285 -2.71 6.73 -1.61
N PRO A 286 -3.44 6.03 -0.72
CA PRO A 286 -2.83 5.34 0.42
C PRO A 286 -1.85 4.23 -0.01
N ILE A 287 -2.15 3.55 -1.11
CA ILE A 287 -1.28 2.52 -1.70
C ILE A 287 -0.04 3.18 -2.34
N TYR A 288 -0.19 4.29 -3.06
CA TYR A 288 0.94 5.09 -3.55
C TYR A 288 1.83 5.58 -2.40
N GLY A 289 1.23 6.10 -1.32
CA GLY A 289 1.95 6.51 -0.12
C GLY A 289 2.75 5.35 0.48
N THR A 290 2.13 4.16 0.55
CA THR A 290 2.79 2.93 1.00
C THR A 290 3.97 2.55 0.10
N MET A 291 3.79 2.58 -1.22
CA MET A 291 4.86 2.27 -2.17
C MET A 291 6.04 3.23 -2.02
N VAL A 292 5.79 4.53 -1.89
CA VAL A 292 6.84 5.54 -1.66
C VAL A 292 7.56 5.29 -0.33
N VAL A 293 6.82 5.01 0.74
CA VAL A 293 7.42 4.69 2.06
C VAL A 293 8.32 3.45 1.96
N ILE A 294 7.84 2.38 1.34
CA ILE A 294 8.61 1.14 1.16
C ILE A 294 9.84 1.38 0.27
N LEU A 295 9.70 2.17 -0.80
CA LEU A 295 10.81 2.52 -1.68
C LEU A 295 11.90 3.27 -0.92
N ILE A 296 11.54 4.33 -0.19
CA ILE A 296 12.45 5.15 0.62
C ILE A 296 13.17 4.27 1.65
N LEU A 297 12.41 3.48 2.43
CA LEU A 297 12.99 2.59 3.43
C LEU A 297 13.77 1.42 2.79
N GLY A 298 13.56 1.11 1.52
CA GLY A 298 14.33 0.12 0.78
C GLY A 298 15.69 0.64 0.30
N CYS A 299 15.90 1.96 0.24
CA CYS A 299 17.10 2.59 -0.34
C CYS A 299 18.35 2.60 0.56
N SER A 300 18.29 2.05 1.78
CA SER A 300 19.47 1.81 2.62
C SER A 300 19.56 0.35 3.02
N ASP A 301 20.77 -0.22 3.06
CA ASP A 301 20.96 -1.62 3.45
C ASP A 301 20.38 -1.93 4.84
N ARG A 302 20.54 -1.01 5.79
CA ARG A 302 20.01 -1.18 7.15
C ARG A 302 18.49 -1.31 7.15
N THR A 303 17.77 -0.34 6.61
CA THR A 303 16.29 -0.35 6.62
C THR A 303 15.72 -1.40 5.68
N ARG A 304 16.36 -1.65 4.53
CA ARG A 304 15.96 -2.73 3.60
C ARG A 304 15.96 -4.10 4.27
N ARG A 305 16.96 -4.41 5.11
CA ARG A 305 17.00 -5.67 5.87
C ARG A 305 15.85 -5.78 6.86
N LEU A 306 15.48 -4.68 7.53
CA LEU A 306 14.32 -4.64 8.42
C LEU A 306 13.01 -4.86 7.64
N LEU A 307 12.85 -4.21 6.49
CA LEU A 307 11.71 -4.39 5.60
C LEU A 307 11.59 -5.82 5.08
N SER A 308 12.73 -6.49 4.88
CA SER A 308 12.79 -7.86 4.37
C SER A 308 12.43 -8.92 5.40
N LEU A 309 12.13 -8.55 6.65
CA LEU A 309 11.71 -9.50 7.67
C LEU A 309 10.27 -9.97 7.40
N ALA A 310 10.09 -11.29 7.34
CA ALA A 310 8.75 -11.90 7.29
C ALA A 310 8.01 -11.73 8.63
N TRP A 311 8.75 -11.64 9.74
CA TRP A 311 8.23 -11.35 11.07
C TRP A 311 9.23 -10.51 11.89
N PRO A 312 8.86 -9.30 12.36
CA PRO A 312 9.76 -8.35 13.01
C PRO A 312 9.91 -8.60 14.52
N SER A 313 10.41 -9.78 14.90
CA SER A 313 10.77 -10.04 16.31
C SER A 313 12.05 -9.32 16.73
N ARG A 314 12.21 -9.02 18.03
CA ARG A 314 13.44 -8.42 18.60
C ARG A 314 14.72 -9.11 18.11
N ARG A 315 14.76 -10.45 18.22
CA ARG A 315 15.90 -11.27 17.77
C ARG A 315 16.15 -11.21 16.27
N ALA A 316 15.10 -11.06 15.45
CA ALA A 316 15.26 -10.94 14.00
C ALA A 316 15.82 -9.55 13.63
N VAL A 317 15.34 -8.51 14.30
CA VAL A 317 15.82 -7.12 14.12
C VAL A 317 17.27 -6.99 14.55
N GLU A 318 17.66 -7.49 15.73
CA GLU A 318 19.04 -7.47 16.22
C GLU A 318 20.02 -8.14 15.23
N ARG A 319 19.65 -9.30 14.68
CA ARG A 319 20.44 -10.00 13.66
C ARG A 319 20.55 -9.20 12.36
N ALA A 320 19.46 -8.60 11.91
CA ALA A 320 19.45 -7.75 10.71
C ALA A 320 20.37 -6.53 10.88
N GLU A 321 20.32 -5.89 12.04
CA GLU A 321 21.18 -4.74 12.36
C GLU A 321 22.66 -5.10 12.52
N ALA A 322 22.96 -6.25 13.12
CA ALA A 322 24.33 -6.75 13.21
C ALA A 322 24.91 -7.02 11.81
N GLY A 323 24.13 -7.63 10.92
CA GLY A 323 24.53 -7.89 9.54
C GLY A 323 24.77 -6.60 8.73
N ALA A 324 23.96 -5.56 8.92
CA ALA A 324 24.17 -4.27 8.27
C ALA A 324 25.47 -3.59 8.74
N ARG A 325 25.73 -3.61 10.05
CA ARG A 325 26.95 -3.03 10.66
C ARG A 325 28.23 -3.71 10.16
N ALA A 326 28.21 -5.03 10.00
CA ALA A 326 29.38 -5.78 9.52
C ALA A 326 29.77 -5.44 8.06
N ARG A 327 28.84 -4.91 7.25
CA ARG A 327 29.07 -4.58 5.83
C ARG A 327 29.40 -3.12 5.57
N THR A 328 29.14 -2.22 6.51
CA THR A 328 29.54 -0.82 6.38
C THR A 328 31.01 -0.72 6.82
N PRO A 329 31.97 -0.41 5.92
CA PRO A 329 33.35 -0.24 6.33
C PRO A 329 33.39 0.88 7.37
N ARG A 330 34.01 0.65 8.53
CA ARG A 330 34.44 1.77 9.39
C ARG A 330 35.33 2.64 8.52
N ARG A 331 34.89 3.85 8.14
CA ARG A 331 35.85 4.86 7.70
C ARG A 331 36.89 4.94 8.82
N PRO A 332 38.19 4.77 8.54
CA PRO A 332 39.19 5.09 9.53
C PRO A 332 38.95 6.54 9.91
N VAL A 333 38.64 6.76 11.18
CA VAL A 333 38.74 8.08 11.80
C VAL A 333 40.18 8.49 11.52
N TYR A 334 40.36 9.53 10.71
CA TYR A 334 41.67 10.13 10.56
C TYR A 334 42.10 10.49 11.97
N ALA A 335 43.07 9.73 12.48
CA ALA A 335 43.70 10.02 13.74
C ALA A 335 44.28 11.42 13.66
N ASP A 336 44.08 12.16 14.74
CA ASP A 336 44.62 13.46 15.04
C ASP A 336 45.98 13.71 14.35
N ALA A 337 46.02 14.68 13.45
CA ALA A 337 47.28 15.35 13.14
C ALA A 337 47.59 16.28 14.32
N PRO A 338 48.79 16.21 14.93
CA PRO A 338 49.09 16.96 16.13
C PRO A 338 49.13 18.46 15.83
N GLU A 339 48.55 19.23 16.75
CA GLU A 339 48.91 20.63 16.95
C GLU A 339 50.43 20.72 17.15
N GLY A 340 51.11 21.51 16.31
CA GLY A 340 52.53 21.81 16.53
C GLY A 340 53.22 22.42 15.33
N GLY A 341 53.44 23.73 15.36
CA GLY A 341 54.37 24.38 14.45
C GLY A 341 54.19 25.89 14.28
N THR A 342 54.47 26.65 15.33
CA THR A 342 54.79 28.08 15.23
C THR A 342 56.08 28.27 14.41
N ALA A 343 56.03 29.07 13.34
CA ALA A 343 57.05 30.04 12.93
C ALA A 343 56.47 30.90 11.80
#